data_AF-A0A6L3ZCI4-F1
#
_entry.id   AF-A0A6L3ZCI4-F1
#
_cell.length_a   1.000
_cell.length_b   1.000
_cell.length_c   1.000
_cell.angle_alpha   90.00
_cell.angle_beta   90.00
_cell.angle_gamma   90.00
#
_symmetry.space_group_name_H-M   'P 1'
#
loop_
_entity.id
_entity.type
_entity.pdbx_description
1 polymer ?
#
loop_
_entity_poly.entity_id
_entity_poly.type
_entity_poly.pdbx_seq_one_letter_code
_entity_poly.pdbx_strand_id
1 'polypeptide(L)'
;MKSTLKLLTVLLLGIFSFQAQASHVIGGDIQYEYLGNNRYYIKLVIYRQQPGAGLGATTNVNVTSATCGVNTSIQLTRTAQYLAQGAWDCITPNATIFVPEVNVYETTTSNPLTLTSRCSDYKMSWNLCCRPGGITNIGTGGASSA
;
A
#
# COMPACT_ATOMS: atom_id res chain seq x y z
N MET A 1 -27.87 15.33 41.56
CA MET A 1 -28.09 14.45 40.38
C MET A 1 -27.67 15.07 39.04
N LYS A 2 -27.92 16.36 38.77
CA LYS A 2 -27.51 17.00 37.49
C LYS A 2 -25.98 17.22 37.35
N SER A 3 -25.29 17.49 38.46
CA SER A 3 -23.83 17.70 38.48
C SER A 3 -23.03 16.40 38.28
N THR A 4 -23.48 15.31 38.92
CA THR A 4 -22.85 13.99 38.81
C THR A 4 -22.93 13.41 37.40
N LEU A 5 -24.04 13.66 36.66
CA LEU A 5 -24.18 13.23 35.27
C LEU A 5 -23.20 13.97 34.35
N LYS A 6 -23.00 15.28 34.55
CA LYS A 6 -22.02 16.07 33.79
C LYS A 6 -20.59 15.58 34.02
N LEU A 7 -20.24 15.25 35.27
CA LEU A 7 -18.92 14.72 35.60
C LEU A 7 -18.68 13.36 34.92
N LEU A 8 -19.69 12.49 34.91
CA LEU A 8 -19.63 11.18 34.26
C LEU A 8 -19.45 11.32 32.73
N THR A 9 -20.12 12.29 32.11
CA THR A 9 -19.98 12.56 30.66
C THR A 9 -18.58 13.06 30.31
N VAL A 10 -18.00 13.96 31.10
CA VAL A 10 -16.62 14.45 30.89
C VAL A 10 -15.60 13.33 31.09
N LEU A 11 -15.80 12.48 32.10
CA LEU A 11 -14.94 11.32 32.34
C LEU A 11 -15.03 10.32 31.18
N LEU A 12 -16.23 10.04 30.66
CA LEU A 12 -16.41 9.15 29.50
C LEU A 12 -15.68 9.68 28.26
N LEU A 13 -15.80 10.98 27.97
CA LEU A 13 -15.14 11.61 26.82
C LEU A 13 -13.60 11.58 26.92
N GLY A 14 -13.05 11.68 28.13
CA GLY A 14 -11.61 11.57 28.37
C GLY A 14 -11.05 10.14 28.21
N ILE A 15 -11.87 9.10 28.37
CA ILE A 15 -11.43 7.70 28.21
C ILE A 15 -11.37 7.29 26.73
N PHE A 16 -12.11 7.97 25.84
CA PHE A 16 -12.12 7.68 24.40
C PHE A 16 -11.10 8.47 23.58
N SER A 17 -10.21 9.26 24.21
CA SER A 17 -9.15 9.98 23.49
C SER A 17 -7.97 9.06 23.16
N PHE A 18 -8.19 8.08 22.29
CA PHE A 18 -7.11 7.30 21.70
C PHE A 18 -6.48 8.10 20.54
N GLN A 19 -5.16 8.22 20.52
CA GLN A 19 -4.46 8.69 19.32
C GLN A 19 -4.64 7.63 18.22
N ALA A 20 -5.27 8.01 17.12
CA ALA A 20 -5.29 7.17 15.93
C ALA A 20 -3.87 7.11 15.35
N GLN A 21 -3.17 6.00 15.59
CA GLN A 21 -1.90 5.69 14.94
C GLN A 21 -2.20 5.16 13.54
N ALA A 22 -2.46 6.08 12.62
CA ALA A 22 -2.59 5.72 11.22
C ALA A 22 -1.19 5.47 10.64
N SER A 23 -0.96 4.23 10.21
CA SER A 23 0.29 3.79 9.60
C SER A 23 0.09 3.76 8.09
N HIS A 24 1.06 4.30 7.34
CA HIS A 24 0.84 4.66 5.94
C HIS A 24 1.99 4.24 5.04
N VAL A 25 1.70 4.09 3.74
CA VAL A 25 2.71 3.94 2.69
C VAL A 25 2.83 5.24 1.91
N ILE A 26 4.04 5.60 1.51
CA ILE A 26 4.34 6.81 0.74
C ILE A 26 3.76 6.67 -0.68
N GLY A 27 3.90 5.47 -1.25
CA GLY A 27 3.38 5.08 -2.56
C GLY A 27 3.94 3.73 -3.00
N GLY A 28 3.74 3.43 -4.27
CA GLY A 28 4.29 2.25 -4.91
C GLY A 28 4.08 2.30 -6.42
N ASP A 29 4.68 1.34 -7.11
CA ASP A 29 4.50 1.13 -8.54
C ASP A 29 4.39 -0.35 -8.87
N ILE A 30 3.63 -0.66 -9.93
CA ILE A 30 3.49 -1.99 -10.49
C ILE A 30 4.20 -2.02 -11.84
N GLN A 31 5.13 -2.95 -11.99
CA GLN A 31 5.88 -3.21 -13.21
C GLN A 31 5.52 -4.60 -13.72
N TYR A 32 5.57 -4.77 -15.04
CA TYR A 32 5.34 -6.06 -15.66
C TYR A 32 6.30 -6.32 -16.81
N GLU A 33 6.63 -7.59 -17.01
CA GLU A 33 7.42 -8.09 -18.13
C GLU A 33 6.69 -9.26 -18.80
N TYR A 34 6.64 -9.25 -20.13
CA TYR A 34 6.03 -10.33 -20.89
C TYR A 34 7.00 -11.51 -21.03
N LEU A 35 6.59 -12.67 -20.53
CA LEU A 35 7.40 -13.90 -20.53
C LEU A 35 7.10 -14.84 -21.72
N GLY A 36 6.12 -14.49 -22.57
CA GLY A 36 5.60 -15.37 -23.60
C GLY A 36 4.34 -16.14 -23.18
N ASN A 37 3.56 -16.63 -24.16
CA ASN A 37 2.36 -17.44 -23.94
C ASN A 37 1.34 -16.84 -22.96
N ASN A 38 1.10 -15.52 -23.07
CA ASN A 38 0.24 -14.74 -22.16
C ASN A 38 0.66 -14.80 -20.68
N ARG A 39 1.91 -15.13 -20.39
CA ARG A 39 2.49 -15.14 -19.03
C ARG A 39 3.25 -13.85 -18.80
N TYR A 40 3.10 -13.28 -17.62
CA TYR A 40 3.73 -12.04 -17.22
C TYR A 40 4.39 -12.19 -15.86
N TYR A 41 5.62 -11.70 -15.75
CA TYR A 41 6.25 -11.43 -14.47
C TYR A 41 5.76 -10.08 -13.97
N ILE A 42 5.28 -10.03 -12.73
CA ILE A 42 4.76 -8.83 -12.08
C ILE A 42 5.63 -8.50 -10.88
N LYS A 43 6.03 -7.23 -10.76
CA LYS A 43 6.72 -6.68 -9.61
C LYS A 43 5.96 -5.51 -9.04
N LEU A 44 5.69 -5.54 -7.74
CA LEU A 44 5.12 -4.44 -6.98
C LEU A 44 6.19 -3.93 -6.02
N VAL A 45 6.51 -2.64 -6.12
CA VAL A 45 7.43 -1.98 -5.18
C VAL A 45 6.62 -1.04 -4.29
N ILE A 46 6.76 -1.16 -2.98
CA ILE A 46 6.09 -0.31 -1.99
C ILE A 46 7.13 0.49 -1.22
N TYR A 47 6.93 1.80 -1.18
CA TYR A 47 7.72 2.76 -0.44
C TYR A 47 6.95 3.18 0.82
N ARG A 48 7.53 3.04 2.01
CA ARG A 48 6.89 3.45 3.28
C ARG A 48 7.87 4.12 4.24
N GLN A 49 7.34 4.85 5.21
CA GLN A 49 8.11 5.33 6.36
C GLN A 49 8.08 4.28 7.48
N GLN A 50 9.20 4.02 8.16
CA GLN A 50 9.24 3.12 9.33
C GLN A 50 9.04 3.89 10.66
N PRO A 51 8.26 3.36 11.63
CA PRO A 51 7.33 2.24 11.47
C PRO A 51 6.12 2.66 10.64
N GLY A 52 5.80 1.87 9.62
CA GLY A 52 4.75 2.17 8.64
C GLY A 52 3.64 1.15 8.66
N ALA A 53 2.77 1.22 7.64
CA ALA A 53 1.69 0.26 7.47
C ALA A 53 2.20 -1.18 7.52
N GLY A 54 1.53 -2.05 8.28
CA GLY A 54 1.91 -3.45 8.39
C GLY A 54 1.84 -4.12 7.02
N LEU A 55 2.98 -4.63 6.53
CA LEU A 55 3.08 -5.32 5.25
C LEU A 55 3.35 -6.81 5.49
N GLY A 56 2.47 -7.67 4.98
CA GLY A 56 2.61 -9.13 5.07
C GLY A 56 3.73 -9.68 4.18
N ALA A 57 4.09 -10.95 4.38
CA ALA A 57 5.06 -11.66 3.53
C ALA A 57 4.55 -11.86 2.09
N THR A 58 3.24 -11.79 1.88
CA THR A 58 2.59 -11.83 0.56
C THR A 58 1.56 -10.72 0.44
N THR A 59 1.20 -10.37 -0.79
CA THR A 59 0.11 -9.45 -1.10
C THR A 59 -0.51 -9.77 -2.45
N ASN A 60 -1.69 -9.22 -2.76
CA ASN A 60 -2.42 -9.50 -3.99
C ASN A 60 -2.50 -8.25 -4.86
N VAL A 61 -2.08 -8.38 -6.12
CA VAL A 61 -2.36 -7.37 -7.16
C VAL A 61 -3.65 -7.77 -7.86
N ASN A 62 -4.61 -6.86 -7.90
CA ASN A 62 -5.89 -7.03 -8.60
C ASN A 62 -5.68 -6.87 -10.10
N VAL A 63 -6.32 -7.72 -10.90
CA VAL A 63 -6.26 -7.73 -12.36
C VAL A 63 -7.68 -7.70 -12.89
N THR A 64 -8.01 -6.65 -13.65
CA THR A 64 -9.35 -6.46 -14.21
C THR A 64 -9.31 -6.20 -15.71
N SER A 65 -10.38 -6.58 -16.41
CA SER A 65 -10.64 -6.22 -17.81
C SER A 65 -12.11 -5.91 -17.95
N ALA A 66 -12.44 -4.71 -18.43
CA ALA A 66 -13.82 -4.35 -18.72
C ALA A 66 -14.32 -5.03 -20.00
N THR A 67 -13.45 -5.19 -21.00
CA THR A 67 -13.87 -5.79 -22.29
C THR A 67 -14.19 -7.27 -22.19
N CYS A 68 -13.55 -7.99 -21.26
CA CYS A 68 -13.80 -9.41 -21.04
C CYS A 68 -14.55 -9.73 -19.73
N GLY A 69 -14.86 -8.73 -18.91
CA GLY A 69 -15.44 -8.96 -17.58
C GLY A 69 -14.51 -9.73 -16.62
N VAL A 70 -13.19 -9.62 -16.80
CA VAL A 70 -12.22 -10.26 -15.89
C VAL A 70 -12.15 -9.46 -14.59
N ASN A 71 -12.23 -10.15 -13.46
CA ASN A 71 -11.95 -9.62 -12.14
C ASN A 71 -11.28 -10.72 -11.30
N THR A 72 -9.96 -10.66 -11.17
CA THR A 72 -9.14 -11.65 -10.48
C THR A 72 -7.99 -10.98 -9.74
N SER A 73 -7.14 -11.76 -9.07
CA SER A 73 -5.90 -11.26 -8.49
C SER A 73 -4.77 -12.28 -8.65
N ILE A 74 -3.54 -11.80 -8.56
CA ILE A 74 -2.34 -12.62 -8.47
C ILE A 74 -1.63 -12.33 -7.14
N GLN A 75 -1.26 -13.39 -6.42
CA GLN A 75 -0.48 -13.26 -5.19
C GLN A 75 1.01 -13.12 -5.53
N LEU A 76 1.65 -12.13 -4.92
CA LEU A 76 3.09 -11.88 -4.99
C LEU A 76 3.72 -12.15 -3.62
N THR A 77 4.97 -12.59 -3.62
CA THR A 77 5.75 -12.83 -2.41
C THR A 77 6.77 -11.72 -2.23
N ARG A 78 6.97 -11.25 -0.98
CA ARG A 78 8.02 -10.28 -0.68
C ARG A 78 9.39 -10.94 -0.82
N THR A 79 10.18 -10.46 -1.78
CA THR A 79 11.52 -10.96 -2.06
C THR A 79 12.61 -10.07 -1.47
N ALA A 80 12.31 -8.79 -1.22
CA ALA A 80 13.22 -7.88 -0.55
C ALA A 80 12.50 -6.91 0.39
N GLN A 81 13.17 -6.57 1.49
CA GLN A 81 12.78 -5.51 2.42
C GLN A 81 14.06 -4.85 2.93
N TYR A 82 14.21 -3.54 2.73
CA TYR A 82 15.41 -2.81 3.14
C TYR A 82 15.13 -1.32 3.36
N LEU A 83 15.96 -0.69 4.19
CA LEU A 83 15.94 0.76 4.36
C LEU A 83 16.58 1.45 3.15
N ALA A 84 15.89 2.42 2.58
CA ALA A 84 16.42 3.24 1.49
C ALA A 84 17.19 4.46 2.07
N GLN A 85 18.23 4.18 2.86
CA GLN A 85 19.06 5.22 3.45
C GLN A 85 19.65 6.11 2.36
N GLY A 86 19.43 7.42 2.44
CA GLY A 86 19.89 8.36 1.41
C GLY A 86 18.81 8.80 0.42
N ALA A 87 17.66 8.10 0.35
CA ALA A 87 16.52 8.49 -0.49
C ALA A 87 15.74 9.67 0.13
N TRP A 88 16.40 10.82 0.23
CA TRP A 88 15.88 12.06 0.80
C TRP A 88 15.49 13.07 -0.28
N ASP A 89 15.24 12.63 -1.50
CA ASP A 89 15.24 13.46 -2.73
C ASP A 89 14.38 14.75 -2.66
N CYS A 90 13.45 14.86 -1.71
CA CYS A 90 12.64 16.05 -1.46
C CYS A 90 12.47 16.43 0.03
N ILE A 91 13.31 15.92 0.94
CA ILE A 91 13.14 16.08 2.39
C ILE A 91 14.49 16.33 3.04
N THR A 92 14.55 17.16 4.08
CA THR A 92 15.79 17.34 4.84
C THR A 92 16.24 16.00 5.42
N PRO A 93 17.48 15.55 5.16
CA PRO A 93 17.98 14.28 5.68
C PRO A 93 17.92 14.25 7.21
N ASN A 94 17.00 13.47 7.76
CA ASN A 94 16.84 13.31 9.20
C ASN A 94 16.18 11.96 9.51
N ALA A 95 17.00 11.00 9.91
CA ALA A 95 16.57 9.64 10.25
C ALA A 95 15.73 9.55 11.54
N THR A 96 15.64 10.61 12.34
CA THR A 96 14.71 10.67 13.47
C THR A 96 13.29 11.05 13.03
N ILE A 97 13.17 11.77 11.91
CA ILE A 97 11.88 12.30 11.41
C ILE A 97 11.32 11.42 10.30
N PHE A 98 12.17 10.89 9.43
CA PHE A 98 11.75 10.09 8.29
C PHE A 98 12.73 8.94 8.05
N VAL A 99 12.22 7.72 7.94
CA VAL A 99 13.03 6.52 7.71
C VAL A 99 12.40 5.75 6.55
N PRO A 100 12.85 5.98 5.29
CA PRO A 100 12.26 5.31 4.14
C PRO A 100 12.64 3.83 4.11
N GLU A 101 11.66 2.99 3.83
CA GLU A 101 11.81 1.55 3.62
C GLU A 101 11.15 1.14 2.30
N VAL A 102 11.82 0.25 1.58
CA VAL A 102 11.35 -0.34 0.31
C VAL A 102 11.00 -1.80 0.54
N ASN A 103 9.84 -2.21 0.04
CA ASN A 103 9.39 -3.59 0.04
C ASN A 103 9.12 -4.02 -1.41
N VAL A 104 9.79 -5.07 -1.86
CA VAL A 104 9.67 -5.58 -3.23
C VAL A 104 8.90 -6.89 -3.19
N TYR A 105 7.81 -6.95 -3.94
CA TYR A 105 6.94 -8.11 -4.10
C TYR A 105 7.00 -8.57 -5.56
N GLU A 106 7.16 -9.86 -5.78
CA GLU A 106 7.34 -10.40 -7.12
C GLU A 106 6.55 -11.69 -7.31
N THR A 107 6.11 -11.92 -8.55
CA THR A 107 5.79 -13.27 -9.02
C THR A 107 7.06 -14.06 -9.25
N THR A 108 7.01 -15.38 -9.12
CA THR A 108 8.12 -16.26 -9.48
C THR A 108 7.95 -16.80 -10.89
N THR A 109 9.04 -17.33 -11.49
CA THR A 109 8.96 -18.05 -12.78
C THR A 109 8.00 -19.24 -12.74
N SER A 110 7.82 -19.84 -11.56
CA SER A 110 6.87 -20.94 -11.31
C SER A 110 5.43 -20.47 -11.07
N ASN A 111 5.21 -19.18 -10.76
CA ASN A 111 3.88 -18.60 -10.51
C ASN A 111 3.73 -17.22 -11.19
N PRO A 112 3.77 -17.14 -12.53
CA PRO A 112 3.52 -15.89 -13.23
C PRO A 112 2.03 -15.61 -13.34
N LEU A 113 1.68 -14.34 -13.58
CA LEU A 113 0.33 -13.99 -13.99
C LEU A 113 0.07 -14.57 -15.38
N THR A 114 -0.97 -15.39 -15.52
CA THR A 114 -1.39 -15.94 -16.82
C THR A 114 -2.72 -15.34 -17.23
N LEU A 115 -2.73 -14.58 -18.33
CA LEU A 115 -3.95 -13.99 -18.88
C LEU A 115 -4.61 -14.99 -19.84
N THR A 116 -5.71 -15.59 -19.40
CA THR A 116 -6.39 -16.68 -20.14
C THR A 116 -7.22 -16.18 -21.31
N SER A 117 -7.62 -14.91 -21.29
CA SER A 117 -8.44 -14.29 -22.32
C SER A 117 -7.64 -13.24 -23.08
N ARG A 118 -7.91 -13.11 -24.39
CA ARG A 118 -7.33 -12.03 -25.20
C ARG A 118 -8.24 -10.82 -25.13
N CYS A 119 -7.98 -9.96 -24.14
CA CYS A 119 -8.72 -8.73 -23.91
C CYS A 119 -7.95 -7.53 -24.46
N SER A 120 -8.67 -6.53 -24.97
CA SER A 120 -8.04 -5.28 -25.43
C SER A 120 -7.60 -4.39 -24.26
N ASP A 121 -8.09 -4.69 -23.05
CA ASP A 121 -7.74 -3.97 -21.83
C ASP A 121 -7.42 -4.93 -20.68
N TYR A 122 -6.34 -4.62 -19.97
CA TYR A 122 -6.05 -5.16 -18.65
C TYR A 122 -5.57 -4.03 -17.76
N LYS A 123 -6.10 -3.98 -16.54
CA LYS A 123 -5.71 -3.02 -15.50
C LYS A 123 -5.25 -3.77 -14.27
N MET A 124 -4.02 -3.50 -13.87
CA MET A 124 -3.45 -3.97 -12.61
C MET A 124 -3.57 -2.87 -11.57
N SER A 125 -3.95 -3.23 -10.35
CA SER A 125 -4.01 -2.29 -9.23
C SER A 125 -3.73 -2.97 -7.91
N TRP A 126 -3.13 -2.22 -7.01
CA TRP A 126 -2.92 -2.62 -5.63
C TRP A 126 -3.34 -1.47 -4.73
N ASN A 127 -3.91 -1.80 -3.57
CA ASN A 127 -4.30 -0.79 -2.60
C ASN A 127 -4.02 -1.24 -1.18
N LEU A 128 -3.66 -0.27 -0.35
CA LEU A 128 -3.56 -0.41 1.10
C LEU A 128 -4.20 0.81 1.75
N CYS A 129 -5.07 0.57 2.73
CA CYS A 129 -5.50 1.65 3.61
C CYS A 129 -4.32 2.01 4.52
N CYS A 130 -3.86 3.24 4.65
CA CYS A 130 -4.29 4.53 4.14
C CYS A 130 -3.05 5.29 3.60
N ARG A 131 -3.22 6.52 3.12
CA ARG A 131 -2.11 7.42 2.73
C ARG A 131 -1.77 8.42 3.84
N PRO A 132 -0.49 8.79 4.08
CA PRO A 132 -0.15 9.67 5.18
C PRO A 132 -0.85 11.01 5.04
N GLY A 133 -1.36 11.54 6.16
CA GLY A 133 -1.80 12.93 6.22
C GLY A 133 -0.65 13.87 5.88
N GLY A 134 -0.96 15.02 5.26
CA GLY A 134 0.04 16.03 4.90
C GLY A 134 0.60 15.92 3.47
N ILE A 135 0.15 14.95 2.66
CA ILE A 135 0.47 14.96 1.24
C ILE A 135 -0.41 15.99 0.51
N THR A 136 0.22 17.06 0.01
CA THR A 136 -0.46 18.21 -0.61
C THR A 136 -0.50 18.16 -2.13
N ASN A 137 0.24 17.24 -2.77
CA ASN A 137 0.43 17.20 -4.23
C ASN A 137 -0.48 16.20 -4.96
N ILE A 138 -1.25 15.37 -4.25
CA ILE A 138 -2.24 14.43 -4.81
C ILE A 138 -3.43 14.44 -3.85
N GLY A 139 -4.64 14.69 -4.36
CA GLY A 139 -5.85 15.04 -3.58
C GLY A 139 -6.12 14.20 -2.33
N THR A 140 -6.74 14.87 -1.33
CA THR A 140 -7.08 14.42 0.04
C THR A 140 -6.85 12.93 0.33
N GLY A 141 -5.85 12.66 1.17
CA GLY A 141 -5.44 11.32 1.59
C GLY A 141 -6.58 10.48 2.20
N GLY A 142 -6.58 9.19 1.88
CA GLY A 142 -7.55 8.21 2.39
C GLY A 142 -7.27 6.78 1.90
N ALA A 143 -6.73 6.64 0.68
CA ALA A 143 -6.26 5.37 0.12
C ALA A 143 -4.86 5.52 -0.48
N SER A 144 -3.98 4.54 -0.25
CA SER A 144 -2.73 4.41 -1.01
C SER A 144 -2.91 3.33 -2.07
N SER A 145 -2.52 3.63 -3.30
CA SER A 145 -2.68 2.73 -4.45
C SER A 145 -1.48 2.79 -5.37
N ALA A 146 -1.24 1.66 -6.05
CA ALA A 146 -0.30 1.50 -7.13
C ALA A 146 -1.01 0.84 -8.32
#